data_AF-A0A5C1Q2W9-F1
#
_entry.id   AF-A0A5C1Q2W9-F1
#
_cell.length_a   1.000
_cell.length_b   1.000
_cell.length_c   1.000
_cell.angle_alpha   90.00
_cell.angle_beta   90.00
_cell.angle_gamma   90.00
#
_symmetry.space_group_name_H-M   'P 1'
#
loop_
_entity.id
_entity.type
_entity.pdbx_description
1 polymer ?
#
loop_
_entity_poly.entity_id
_entity_poly.type
_entity_poly.pdbx_seq_one_letter_code
_entity_poly.pdbx_strand_id
1 'polypeptide(L)'
;MAITKLIPLANKLPLATSGSAISEIIHAWSDYKKTVEVEATKRTSIDAWRDTRLADIQAKKDLLELYLKETFKERAGMIQGFFDTLDKGIEKGDDQLINHSMTAILNIANQSPLAQAKEIMLAMHDPNVQSIEI
;
A
#
# COMPACT_ATOMS: atom_id res chain seq x y z
N MET A 1 -23.83 -22.24 28.44
CA MET A 1 -23.91 -22.02 29.90
C MET A 1 -24.54 -20.68 30.29
N ALA A 2 -25.46 -20.11 29.47
CA ALA A 2 -26.05 -18.79 29.73
C ALA A 2 -27.58 -18.81 29.99
N ILE A 3 -28.26 -19.90 29.65
CA ILE A 3 -29.73 -20.04 29.79
C ILE A 3 -30.15 -20.27 31.26
N THR A 4 -29.24 -20.79 32.10
CA THR A 4 -29.53 -21.19 33.48
C THR A 4 -29.66 -20.01 34.47
N LYS A 5 -29.27 -18.78 34.09
CA LYS A 5 -29.32 -17.60 34.98
C LYS A 5 -30.59 -16.74 34.85
N LEU A 6 -31.51 -17.07 33.95
CA LEU A 6 -32.73 -16.27 33.71
C LEU A 6 -33.93 -16.67 34.60
N ILE A 7 -33.85 -17.79 35.32
CA ILE A 7 -34.94 -18.35 36.12
C ILE A 7 -35.26 -17.54 37.41
N PRO A 8 -34.30 -16.96 38.16
CA PRO A 8 -34.63 -16.33 39.46
C PRO A 8 -35.17 -14.89 39.33
N LEU A 9 -35.21 -14.30 38.13
CA LEU A 9 -35.75 -12.94 37.93
C LEU A 9 -37.28 -12.92 37.76
N ALA A 10 -37.89 -14.06 37.40
CA ALA A 10 -39.32 -14.17 37.15
C ALA A 10 -40.19 -14.02 38.41
N ASN A 11 -39.64 -14.30 39.60
CA ASN A 11 -40.40 -14.33 40.86
C ASN A 11 -40.52 -12.97 41.58
N LYS A 12 -40.07 -11.87 40.97
CA LYS A 12 -40.12 -10.52 41.58
C LYS A 12 -40.76 -9.45 40.71
N LEU A 13 -41.44 -9.78 39.61
CA LEU A 13 -42.15 -8.78 38.81
C LEU A 13 -43.62 -8.64 39.25
N PRO A 14 -44.09 -7.44 39.63
CA PRO A 14 -45.51 -7.19 39.90
C PRO A 14 -46.33 -7.45 38.63
N LEU A 15 -47.35 -8.31 38.74
CA LEU A 15 -48.17 -8.78 37.61
C LEU A 15 -49.07 -7.70 36.97
N ALA A 16 -48.96 -6.42 37.37
CA ALA A 16 -49.72 -5.30 36.80
C ALA A 16 -48.91 -4.38 35.86
N THR A 17 -47.60 -4.58 35.73
CA THR A 17 -46.69 -3.86 34.78
C THR A 17 -46.02 -4.79 33.77
N SER A 18 -46.58 -5.99 33.59
CA SER A 18 -45.95 -7.11 32.88
C SER A 18 -45.88 -6.92 31.35
N GLY A 19 -46.89 -6.29 30.74
CA GLY A 19 -46.93 -6.06 29.29
C GLY A 19 -45.86 -5.10 28.79
N SER A 20 -45.61 -4.01 29.52
CA SER A 20 -44.57 -3.03 29.15
C SER A 20 -43.17 -3.58 29.40
N ALA A 21 -42.94 -4.29 30.51
CA ALA A 21 -41.65 -4.89 30.82
C ALA A 21 -41.24 -5.98 29.81
N ILE A 22 -42.18 -6.81 29.34
CA ILE A 22 -41.91 -7.80 28.30
C ILE A 22 -41.63 -7.11 26.96
N SER A 23 -42.38 -6.06 26.62
CA SER A 23 -42.15 -5.26 25.41
C SER A 23 -40.76 -4.62 25.41
N GLU A 24 -40.36 -4.00 26.52
CA GLU A 24 -39.04 -3.39 26.70
C GLU A 24 -37.90 -4.40 26.53
N ILE A 25 -38.05 -5.63 27.05
CA ILE A 25 -37.05 -6.69 26.88
C ILE A 25 -36.96 -7.12 25.41
N ILE A 26 -38.08 -7.26 24.71
CA ILE A 26 -38.11 -7.61 23.28
C ILE A 26 -37.47 -6.49 22.45
N HIS A 27 -37.78 -5.23 22.75
CA HIS A 27 -37.15 -4.08 22.10
C HIS A 27 -35.65 -4.03 22.35
N ALA A 28 -35.21 -4.17 23.59
CA ALA A 28 -33.78 -4.18 23.94
C ALA A 28 -33.02 -5.32 23.26
N TRP A 29 -33.61 -6.51 23.14
CA TRP A 29 -33.02 -7.63 22.41
C TRP A 29 -32.95 -7.37 20.89
N SER A 30 -34.02 -6.82 20.31
CA SER A 30 -34.07 -6.43 18.90
C SER A 30 -33.02 -5.37 18.58
N ASP A 31 -32.91 -4.34 19.41
CA ASP A 31 -31.93 -3.27 19.27
C ASP A 31 -30.52 -3.81 19.41
N TYR A 32 -30.26 -4.68 20.39
CA TYR A 32 -28.98 -5.36 20.53
C TYR A 32 -28.61 -6.15 19.27
N LYS A 33 -29.54 -6.95 18.72
CA LYS A 33 -29.31 -7.72 17.49
C LYS A 33 -28.99 -6.82 16.30
N LYS A 34 -29.74 -5.73 16.14
CA LYS A 34 -29.50 -4.72 15.10
C LYS A 34 -28.12 -4.06 15.25
N THR A 35 -27.75 -3.67 16.48
CA THR A 35 -26.43 -3.09 16.76
C THR A 35 -25.32 -4.08 16.44
N VAL A 36 -25.45 -5.35 16.82
CA VAL A 36 -24.45 -6.39 16.52
C VAL A 36 -24.26 -6.54 15.01
N GLU A 37 -25.33 -6.60 14.23
CA GLU A 37 -25.25 -6.72 12.77
C GLU A 37 -24.60 -5.49 12.10
N VAL A 38 -24.97 -4.29 12.55
CA VAL A 38 -24.37 -3.03 12.07
C VAL A 38 -22.87 -2.98 12.39
N GLU A 39 -22.49 -3.28 13.63
CA GLU A 39 -21.08 -3.25 14.04
C GLU A 39 -20.26 -4.37 13.37
N ALA A 40 -20.85 -5.55 13.13
CA ALA A 40 -20.22 -6.60 12.35
C ALA A 40 -19.94 -6.13 10.91
N THR A 41 -20.94 -5.52 10.26
CA THR A 41 -20.79 -4.97 8.91
C THR A 41 -19.71 -3.89 8.85
N LYS A 42 -19.67 -2.99 9.84
CA LYS A 42 -18.61 -1.99 9.96
C LYS A 42 -17.23 -2.63 10.08
N ARG A 43 -17.07 -3.65 10.93
CA ARG A 43 -15.79 -4.39 11.07
C ARG A 43 -15.36 -5.02 9.76
N THR A 44 -16.27 -5.72 9.06
CA THR A 44 -15.98 -6.29 7.74
C THR A 44 -15.57 -5.23 6.72
N SER A 45 -16.20 -4.05 6.73
CA SER A 45 -15.82 -2.95 5.84
C SER A 45 -14.41 -2.41 6.15
N ILE A 46 -14.04 -2.32 7.43
CA ILE A 46 -12.71 -1.90 7.87
C ILE A 46 -11.67 -2.95 7.47
N ASP A 47 -11.99 -4.24 7.61
CA ASP A 47 -11.13 -5.35 7.19
C ASP A 47 -10.88 -5.30 5.68
N ALA A 48 -11.94 -5.18 4.86
CA ALA A 48 -11.81 -5.08 3.41
C ALA A 48 -11.01 -3.85 2.96
N TRP A 49 -11.23 -2.70 3.63
CA TRP A 49 -10.46 -1.48 3.38
C TRP A 49 -8.98 -1.66 3.74
N ARG A 50 -8.69 -2.28 4.90
CA ARG A 50 -7.33 -2.59 5.33
C ARG A 50 -6.63 -3.49 4.31
N ASP A 51 -7.28 -4.58 3.91
CA ASP A 51 -6.70 -5.58 3.02
C ASP A 51 -6.38 -4.96 1.66
N THR A 52 -7.30 -4.16 1.12
CA THR A 52 -7.09 -3.41 -0.14
C THR A 52 -5.91 -2.45 0.00
N ARG A 53 -5.82 -1.72 1.11
CA ARG A 53 -4.74 -0.74 1.33
C ARG A 53 -3.39 -1.41 1.54
N LEU A 54 -3.35 -2.54 2.25
CA LEU A 54 -2.13 -3.34 2.41
C LEU A 54 -1.65 -3.91 1.07
N ALA A 55 -2.56 -4.41 0.24
CA ALA A 55 -2.23 -4.89 -1.10
C ALA A 55 -1.65 -3.76 -1.98
N ASP A 56 -2.25 -2.56 -1.94
CA ASP A 56 -1.73 -1.38 -2.65
C ASP A 56 -0.32 -0.99 -2.18
N ILE A 57 -0.09 -0.95 -0.86
CA ILE A 57 1.24 -0.66 -0.30
C ILE A 57 2.26 -1.72 -0.73
N GLN A 58 1.87 -3.00 -0.70
CA GLN A 58 2.73 -4.11 -1.09
C GLN A 58 3.12 -4.02 -2.56
N ALA A 59 2.16 -3.76 -3.45
CA ALA A 59 2.41 -3.58 -4.88
C ALA A 59 3.36 -2.41 -5.16
N LYS A 60 3.17 -1.27 -4.48
CA LYS A 60 4.06 -0.10 -4.58
C LYS A 60 5.48 -0.38 -4.10
N LYS A 61 5.61 -1.14 -3.02
CA LYS A 61 6.91 -1.59 -2.50
C LYS A 61 7.61 -2.47 -3.52
N ASP A 62 6.92 -3.47 -4.06
CA ASP A 62 7.51 -4.43 -5.00
C ASP A 62 7.92 -3.75 -6.32
N LEU A 63 7.11 -2.80 -6.82
CA LEU A 63 7.47 -1.98 -7.96
C LEU A 63 8.72 -1.13 -7.71
N LEU A 64 8.79 -0.44 -6.56
CA LEU A 64 9.95 0.38 -6.20
C LEU A 64 11.21 -0.46 -6.08
N GLU A 65 11.11 -1.64 -5.45
CA GLU A 65 12.21 -2.59 -5.30
C GLU A 65 12.72 -3.07 -6.67
N LEU A 66 11.81 -3.44 -7.57
CA LEU A 66 12.15 -3.86 -8.93
C LEU A 66 12.79 -2.74 -9.74
N TYR A 67 12.19 -1.54 -9.72
CA TYR A 67 12.71 -0.37 -10.42
C TYR A 67 14.14 -0.07 -9.98
N LEU A 68 14.37 0.08 -8.67
CA LEU A 68 15.70 0.40 -8.16
C LEU A 68 16.71 -0.67 -8.55
N LYS A 69 16.36 -1.96 -8.40
CA LYS A 69 17.24 -3.07 -8.75
C LYS A 69 17.67 -3.02 -10.21
N GLU A 70 16.74 -2.90 -11.14
CA GLU A 70 17.08 -2.89 -12.57
C GLU A 70 17.78 -1.59 -12.97
N THR A 71 17.37 -0.42 -12.45
CA THR A 71 18.06 0.85 -12.73
C THR A 71 19.52 0.84 -12.25
N PHE A 72 19.82 0.33 -11.06
CA PHE A 72 21.20 0.24 -10.59
C PHE A 72 22.03 -0.75 -11.42
N LYS A 73 21.44 -1.89 -11.82
CA LYS A 73 22.08 -2.88 -12.66
C LYS A 73 22.39 -2.35 -14.06
N GLU A 74 21.43 -1.68 -14.69
CA GLU A 74 21.60 -1.05 -16.00
C GLU A 74 22.70 0.01 -15.96
N ARG A 75 22.66 0.90 -14.96
CA ARG A 75 23.66 1.97 -14.80
C ARG A 75 25.06 1.42 -14.57
N ALA A 76 25.20 0.33 -13.80
CA ALA A 76 26.49 -0.33 -13.64
C ALA A 76 27.02 -0.84 -14.99
N GLY A 77 26.16 -1.47 -15.81
CA GLY A 77 26.52 -1.92 -17.15
C GLY A 77 26.91 -0.78 -18.10
N MET A 78 26.14 0.32 -18.10
CA MET A 78 26.44 1.49 -18.92
C MET A 78 27.78 2.14 -18.54
N ILE A 79 28.01 2.34 -17.24
CA ILE A 79 29.27 2.92 -16.74
C ILE A 79 30.45 2.04 -17.13
N GLN A 80 30.34 0.71 -16.98
CA GLN A 80 31.38 -0.21 -17.40
C GLN A 80 31.66 -0.10 -18.92
N GLY A 81 30.62 -0.06 -19.75
CA GLY A 81 30.78 0.13 -21.20
C GLY A 81 31.44 1.46 -21.59
N PHE A 82 31.21 2.52 -20.82
CA PHE A 82 31.90 3.79 -21.02
C PHE A 82 33.36 3.75 -20.58
N PHE A 83 33.70 3.01 -19.52
CA PHE A 83 35.10 2.76 -19.16
C PHE A 83 35.81 1.96 -20.27
N ASP A 84 35.20 0.91 -20.80
CA ASP A 84 35.78 0.14 -21.91
C ASP A 84 35.97 1.00 -23.18
N THR A 85 35.11 2.01 -23.38
CA THR A 85 35.22 2.97 -24.49
C THR A 85 36.30 4.02 -24.22
N LEU A 86 36.42 4.48 -22.98
CA LEU A 86 37.49 5.36 -22.54
C LEU A 86 38.87 4.72 -22.75
N ASP A 87 39.03 3.45 -22.34
CA ASP A 87 40.26 2.69 -22.52
C ASP A 87 40.66 2.61 -24.00
N LYS A 88 39.72 2.30 -24.89
CA LYS A 88 39.94 2.31 -26.34
C LYS A 88 40.33 3.69 -26.88
N GLY A 89 39.79 4.76 -26.31
CA GLY A 89 40.12 6.13 -26.67
C GLY A 89 41.56 6.46 -26.31
N ILE A 90 41.98 6.07 -25.11
CA ILE A 90 43.36 6.22 -24.62
C ILE A 90 44.34 5.43 -25.50
N GLU A 91 44.03 4.17 -25.81
CA GLU A 91 44.88 3.32 -26.67
C GLU A 91 45.08 3.90 -28.07
N LYS A 92 44.07 4.57 -28.62
CA LYS A 92 44.09 5.12 -29.98
C LYS A 92 44.55 6.58 -30.05
N GLY A 93 44.72 7.25 -28.90
CA GLY A 93 44.93 8.70 -28.85
C GLY A 93 43.75 9.50 -29.41
N ASP A 94 42.52 8.99 -29.27
CA ASP A 94 41.30 9.64 -29.75
C ASP A 94 40.70 10.52 -28.65
N ASP A 95 41.11 11.79 -28.64
CA ASP A 95 40.65 12.79 -27.68
C ASP A 95 39.13 13.01 -27.72
N GLN A 96 38.47 12.78 -28.85
CA GLN A 96 37.01 12.90 -28.92
C GLN A 96 36.34 11.75 -28.16
N LEU A 97 36.82 10.53 -28.34
CA LEU A 97 36.29 9.34 -27.67
C LEU A 97 36.51 9.41 -26.16
N ILE A 98 37.66 9.93 -25.73
CA ILE A 98 37.99 10.17 -24.31
C ILE A 98 36.99 11.17 -23.70
N ASN A 99 36.84 12.35 -24.31
CA ASN A 99 35.95 13.39 -23.80
C ASN A 99 34.49 12.94 -23.78
N HIS A 100 34.05 12.21 -24.81
CA HIS A 100 32.68 11.69 -24.88
C HIS A 100 32.41 10.71 -23.74
N SER A 101 33.31 9.75 -23.52
CA SER A 101 33.17 8.72 -22.47
C SER A 101 33.15 9.36 -21.08
N MET A 102 34.04 10.31 -20.81
CA MET A 102 34.07 11.05 -19.54
C MET A 102 32.78 11.83 -19.29
N THR A 103 32.26 12.51 -20.33
CA THR A 103 31.00 13.25 -20.26
C THR A 103 29.82 12.32 -19.98
N ALA A 104 29.79 11.15 -20.63
CA ALA A 104 28.72 10.17 -20.44
C ALA A 104 28.72 9.59 -19.00
N ILE A 105 29.90 9.30 -18.44
CA ILE A 105 30.05 8.86 -17.04
C ILE A 105 29.54 9.94 -16.08
N LEU A 106 29.93 11.20 -16.29
CA LEU A 106 29.48 12.32 -15.46
C LEU A 106 27.96 12.53 -15.54
N ASN A 107 27.38 12.41 -16.73
CA ASN A 107 25.93 12.52 -16.91
C ASN A 107 25.18 11.45 -16.12
N ILE A 108 25.65 10.20 -16.16
CA ILE A 108 25.07 9.15 -15.31
C ILE A 108 25.28 9.51 -13.85
N ALA A 109 26.50 9.82 -13.40
CA ALA A 109 26.78 10.10 -11.99
C ALA A 109 25.94 11.25 -11.41
N ASN A 110 25.60 12.25 -12.22
CA ASN A 110 24.80 13.41 -11.81
C ASN A 110 23.29 13.12 -11.73
N GLN A 111 22.80 12.03 -12.34
CA GLN A 111 21.39 11.65 -12.26
C GLN A 111 21.09 10.89 -10.94
N SER A 112 19.96 11.18 -10.31
CA SER A 112 19.50 10.48 -9.10
C SER A 112 18.35 9.51 -9.42
N PRO A 113 18.54 8.18 -9.31
CA PRO A 113 17.45 7.20 -9.45
C PRO A 113 16.33 7.40 -8.43
N LEU A 114 16.66 7.90 -7.24
CA LEU A 114 15.67 8.17 -6.21
C LEU A 114 14.77 9.35 -6.57
N ALA A 115 15.30 10.34 -7.29
CA ALA A 115 14.50 11.45 -7.80
C ALA A 115 13.49 10.95 -8.86
N GLN A 116 13.94 10.11 -9.79
CA GLN A 116 13.07 9.49 -10.80
C GLN A 116 12.04 8.54 -10.18
N ALA A 117 12.45 7.70 -9.22
CA ALA A 117 11.52 6.83 -8.48
C ALA A 117 10.41 7.62 -7.78
N LYS A 118 10.75 8.78 -7.20
CA LYS A 118 9.76 9.67 -6.56
C LYS A 118 8.72 10.16 -7.56
N GLU A 119 9.11 10.52 -8.79
CA GLU A 119 8.18 10.96 -9.84
C GLU A 119 7.22 9.85 -10.25
N ILE A 120 7.72 8.63 -10.46
CA ILE A 120 6.89 7.45 -10.75
C ILE A 120 5.89 7.20 -9.62
N MET A 121 6.35 7.25 -8.37
CA MET A 121 5.50 7.04 -7.21
C MET A 121 4.44 8.14 -7.06
N LEU A 122 4.73 9.38 -7.43
CA LEU A 122 3.76 10.47 -7.44
C LEU A 122 2.72 10.29 -8.54
N ALA A 123 3.13 9.89 -9.74
CA ALA A 123 2.23 9.61 -10.86
C ALA A 123 1.21 8.50 -10.52
N MET A 124 1.63 7.48 -9.77
CA MET A 124 0.73 6.42 -9.27
C MET A 124 -0.33 6.90 -8.26
N HIS A 125 -0.13 8.06 -7.64
CA HIS A 125 -1.08 8.63 -6.68
C HIS A 125 -2.00 9.69 -7.30
N ASP A 126 -1.79 10.07 -8.57
CA ASP A 126 -2.65 11.03 -9.25
C ASP A 126 -3.87 10.31 -9.86
N PRO A 127 -5.10 10.60 -9.39
CA PRO A 127 -6.32 10.02 -9.95
C PRO A 127 -6.60 10.43 -11.41
N ASN A 128 -5.82 11.35 -12.00
CA ASN A 128 -5.93 11.79 -13.38
C ASN A 128 -4.86 11.20 -14.33
N VAL A 129 -3.89 10.44 -13.82
CA VAL A 129 -2.87 9.79 -14.66
C VAL A 129 -3.41 8.42 -15.10
N GLN A 130 -3.92 8.37 -16.34
CA GLN A 130 -4.52 7.16 -16.92
C GLN A 130 -3.48 6.15 -17.46
N SER A 131 -2.21 6.54 -17.55
CA SER A 131 -1.11 5.65 -17.96
C SER A 131 0.25 6.21 -17.52
N ILE A 132 1.08 5.36 -16.94
CA ILE A 132 2.52 5.61 -16.80
C ILE A 132 3.12 5.08 -18.10
N GLU A 133 3.49 5.98 -19.01
CA GLU A 133 4.27 5.58 -20.18
C GLU A 133 5.64 5.11 -19.70
N ILE A 134 5.95 3.86 -20.00
CA ILE A 134 7.24 3.19 -19.78
C ILE A 134 8.02 3.29 -21.09
#